data_AF-A0A956CQF4-F1
#
_entry.id   AF-A0A956CQF4-F1
#
_cell.length_a   1.000
_cell.length_b   1.000
_cell.length_c   1.000
_cell.angle_alpha   90.00
_cell.angle_beta   90.00
_cell.angle_gamma   90.00
#
_symmetry.space_group_name_H-M   'P 1'
#
loop_
_entity.id
_entity.type
_entity.pdbx_description
1 polymer ?
#
loop_
_entity_poly.entity_id
_entity_poly.type
_entity_poly.pdbx_seq_one_letter_code
_entity_poly.pdbx_strand_id
1 'polypeptide(L)'
;AAIAEGAAGKKSTVKVALLLAAGLVLGLAVGYFVSSLAGERQQFNLALRDAKDIYSAVQGARSVMEQTQTAIDATLAAAKGQGGAAPRVDYAAIERLRALKKPFDAGQFARKRYLAFEGTTVDDLFAYYNNINLMWDKIERLAARTLSEQRRKALDASAATAEVVATPTGCVPTTVEGRTMCGLVFLAPKEGSEDAVLVRSSLRSSQTVEKKIFREGTSLGDAPSDYVFIVDPTKSAGVLGQGASEFAIYVGEISDLKALVVQTMEIQGRLEQGLGKVARLNEL
;
A
#
# COMPACT_ATOMS: atom_id res chain seq x y z
N ALA A 1 -92.74 44.79 -22.01
CA ALA A 1 -91.69 45.39 -22.85
C ALA A 1 -90.83 46.28 -21.96
N ALA A 2 -89.53 45.94 -21.83
CA ALA A 2 -88.37 46.76 -21.40
C ALA A 2 -88.48 47.43 -19.99
N ILE A 3 -87.51 47.44 -19.05
CA ILE A 3 -86.04 47.28 -19.07
C ILE A 3 -85.58 46.82 -17.66
N ALA A 4 -84.61 45.91 -17.64
CA ALA A 4 -83.59 45.55 -16.64
C ALA A 4 -83.74 45.97 -15.16
N GLU A 5 -83.84 44.96 -14.30
CA GLU A 5 -83.24 44.97 -12.96
C GLU A 5 -81.81 44.41 -13.04
N GLY A 6 -80.86 45.08 -12.40
CA GLY A 6 -79.47 44.64 -12.32
C GLY A 6 -78.76 45.30 -11.15
N ALA A 7 -78.85 44.66 -10.00
CA ALA A 7 -78.32 45.12 -8.73
C ALA A 7 -76.78 45.23 -8.68
N ALA A 8 -76.35 46.12 -7.79
CA ALA A 8 -75.02 46.51 -7.37
C ALA A 8 -73.93 45.41 -7.28
N GLY A 9 -72.67 45.80 -7.52
CA GLY A 9 -71.51 45.02 -7.09
C GLY A 9 -70.15 45.59 -7.53
N LYS A 10 -69.39 46.13 -6.56
CA LYS A 10 -67.98 46.56 -6.61
C LYS A 10 -67.12 45.78 -7.62
N LYS A 11 -66.46 46.47 -8.55
CA LYS A 11 -65.35 45.95 -9.37
C LYS A 11 -64.22 46.98 -9.48
N SER A 12 -63.18 46.86 -8.65
CA SER A 12 -61.89 47.53 -8.88
C SER A 12 -60.74 46.96 -8.03
N THR A 13 -60.55 45.63 -8.01
CA THR A 13 -59.40 45.02 -7.30
C THR A 13 -59.01 43.62 -7.80
N VAL A 14 -59.12 43.35 -9.11
CA VAL A 14 -58.76 42.02 -9.66
C VAL A 14 -57.66 42.08 -10.73
N LYS A 15 -57.31 43.25 -11.27
CA LYS A 15 -56.29 43.35 -12.32
C LYS A 15 -54.85 43.58 -11.85
N VAL A 16 -54.61 43.91 -10.57
CA VAL A 16 -53.25 44.12 -10.03
C VAL A 16 -52.68 42.87 -9.33
N ALA A 17 -53.54 42.00 -8.77
CA ALA A 17 -53.10 40.77 -8.11
C ALA A 17 -52.60 39.69 -9.09
N LEU A 18 -53.07 39.71 -10.35
CA LEU A 18 -52.70 38.74 -11.37
C LEU A 18 -51.33 39.03 -12.03
N LEU A 19 -50.83 40.25 -11.95
CA LEU A 19 -49.48 40.61 -12.42
C LEU A 19 -48.39 40.34 -11.37
N LEU A 20 -48.72 40.38 -10.08
CA LEU A 20 -47.80 39.98 -9.01
C LEU A 20 -47.65 38.46 -8.89
N ALA A 21 -48.70 37.69 -9.21
CA ALA A 21 -48.62 36.22 -9.22
C ALA A 21 -47.84 35.65 -10.43
N ALA A 22 -47.86 36.34 -11.58
CA ALA A 22 -47.09 35.92 -12.76
C ALA A 22 -45.59 36.26 -12.65
N GLY A 23 -45.22 37.34 -11.95
CA GLY A 23 -43.82 37.70 -11.68
C GLY A 23 -43.14 36.82 -10.62
N LEU A 24 -43.90 36.29 -9.66
CA LEU A 24 -43.34 35.50 -8.55
C LEU A 24 -43.11 34.03 -8.93
N VAL A 25 -43.90 33.46 -9.85
CA VAL A 25 -43.73 32.08 -10.34
C VAL A 25 -42.63 31.97 -11.40
N LEU A 26 -42.45 33.00 -12.25
CA LEU A 26 -41.32 33.08 -13.18
C LEU A 26 -40.01 33.54 -12.48
N GLY A 27 -40.10 34.42 -11.47
CA GLY A 27 -38.96 34.82 -10.65
C GLY A 27 -38.42 33.69 -9.76
N LEU A 28 -39.29 32.82 -9.23
CA LEU A 28 -38.87 31.63 -8.48
C LEU A 28 -38.39 30.50 -9.40
N ALA A 29 -38.93 30.33 -10.61
CA ALA A 29 -38.42 29.32 -11.55
C ALA A 29 -37.05 29.70 -12.14
N VAL A 30 -36.82 30.98 -12.47
CA VAL A 30 -35.50 31.47 -12.91
C VAL A 30 -34.54 31.59 -11.72
N GLY A 31 -35.02 31.98 -10.53
CA GLY A 31 -34.23 31.99 -9.31
C GLY A 31 -33.77 30.59 -8.87
N TYR A 32 -34.58 29.55 -9.06
CA TYR A 32 -34.21 28.16 -8.73
C TYR A 32 -33.31 27.53 -9.80
N PHE A 33 -33.46 27.86 -11.09
CA PHE A 33 -32.56 27.38 -12.16
C PHE A 33 -31.23 28.15 -12.24
N VAL A 34 -31.21 29.46 -11.96
CA VAL A 34 -29.97 30.24 -11.90
C VAL A 34 -29.25 30.03 -10.56
N SER A 35 -29.97 29.77 -9.45
CA SER A 35 -29.33 29.34 -8.19
C SER A 35 -28.89 27.87 -8.20
N SER A 36 -29.53 26.98 -8.97
CA SER A 36 -29.00 25.62 -9.16
C SER A 36 -27.73 25.66 -10.01
N LEU A 37 -27.69 26.43 -11.10
CA LEU A 37 -26.48 26.54 -11.93
C LEU A 37 -25.34 27.33 -11.23
N ALA A 38 -25.65 28.40 -10.52
CA ALA A 38 -24.65 29.14 -9.74
C ALA A 38 -24.17 28.34 -8.51
N GLY A 39 -25.07 27.62 -7.84
CA GLY A 39 -24.76 26.73 -6.72
C GLY A 39 -23.95 25.52 -7.15
N GLU A 40 -24.28 24.90 -8.29
CA GLU A 40 -23.51 23.80 -8.89
C GLU A 40 -22.11 24.26 -9.32
N ARG A 41 -21.99 25.42 -9.97
CA ARG A 41 -20.68 26.02 -10.30
C ARG A 41 -19.86 26.30 -9.04
N GLN A 42 -20.49 26.83 -7.99
CA GLN A 42 -19.81 27.09 -6.73
C GLN A 42 -19.36 25.79 -6.04
N GLN A 43 -20.19 24.75 -5.99
CA GLN A 43 -19.82 23.45 -5.42
C GLN A 43 -18.72 22.76 -6.25
N PHE A 44 -18.79 22.87 -7.58
CA PHE A 44 -17.78 22.35 -8.48
C PHE A 44 -16.43 23.07 -8.31
N ASN A 45 -16.43 24.40 -8.24
CA ASN A 45 -15.21 25.18 -8.01
C ASN A 45 -14.59 24.87 -6.63
N LEU A 46 -15.42 24.67 -5.60
CA LEU A 46 -14.94 24.20 -4.29
C LEU A 46 -14.37 22.79 -4.36
N ALA A 47 -14.99 21.87 -5.10
CA ALA A 47 -14.45 20.52 -5.31
C ALA A 47 -13.15 20.54 -6.11
N LEU A 48 -12.99 21.43 -7.10
CA LEU A 48 -11.75 21.62 -7.83
C LEU A 48 -10.61 22.15 -6.94
N ARG A 49 -10.92 23.07 -6.02
CA ARG A 49 -9.94 23.55 -5.03
C ARG A 49 -9.51 22.44 -4.08
N ASP A 50 -10.47 21.71 -3.53
CA ASP A 50 -10.20 20.54 -2.69
C ASP A 50 -9.38 19.49 -3.46
N ALA A 51 -9.63 19.30 -4.75
CA ALA A 51 -8.87 18.41 -5.62
C ALA A 51 -7.41 18.86 -5.81
N LYS A 52 -7.18 20.16 -6.01
CA LYS A 52 -5.83 20.73 -6.12
C LYS A 52 -5.07 20.60 -4.81
N ASP A 53 -5.73 20.84 -3.67
CA ASP A 53 -5.13 20.66 -2.34
C ASP A 53 -4.70 19.21 -2.11
N ILE A 54 -5.59 18.25 -2.39
CA ILE A 54 -5.32 16.82 -2.24
C ILE A 54 -4.18 16.40 -3.16
N TYR A 55 -4.19 16.86 -4.42
CA TYR A 55 -3.10 16.59 -5.36
C TYR A 55 -1.75 17.10 -4.86
N SER A 56 -1.72 18.35 -4.35
CA SER A 56 -0.50 18.94 -3.79
C SER A 56 0.00 18.16 -2.57
N ALA A 57 -0.89 17.64 -1.73
CA ALA A 57 -0.53 16.81 -0.58
C ALA A 57 0.09 15.48 -1.01
N VAL A 58 -0.52 14.80 -1.99
CA VAL A 58 0.01 13.54 -2.55
C VAL A 58 1.37 13.77 -3.20
N GLN A 59 1.55 14.83 -3.99
CA GLN A 59 2.87 15.17 -4.55
C GLN A 59 3.90 15.49 -3.47
N GLY A 60 3.52 16.27 -2.45
CA GLY A 60 4.42 16.63 -1.34
C GLY A 60 4.94 15.40 -0.59
N ALA A 61 4.14 14.34 -0.50
CA ALA A 61 4.51 13.10 0.16
C ALA A 61 5.59 12.28 -0.58
N ARG A 62 5.80 12.54 -1.88
CA ARG A 62 6.72 11.76 -2.72
C ARG A 62 8.13 11.68 -2.17
N SER A 63 8.71 12.83 -1.82
CA SER A 63 10.08 12.89 -1.31
C SER A 63 10.24 12.12 0.01
N VAL A 64 9.20 12.08 0.85
CA VAL A 64 9.19 11.32 2.09
C VAL A 64 9.11 9.83 1.79
N MET A 65 8.27 9.41 0.85
CA MET A 65 8.14 8.01 0.44
C MET A 65 9.42 7.45 -0.20
N GLU A 66 10.10 8.24 -1.04
CA GLU A 66 11.40 7.88 -1.63
C GLU A 66 12.49 7.72 -0.56
N GLN A 67 12.50 8.61 0.45
CA GLN A 67 13.41 8.49 1.60
C GLN A 67 13.10 7.25 2.45
N THR A 68 11.82 6.98 2.72
CA THR A 68 11.36 5.78 3.43
C THR A 68 11.82 4.52 2.70
N GLN A 69 11.60 4.46 1.38
CA GLN A 69 12.02 3.34 0.55
C GLN A 69 13.54 3.14 0.62
N THR A 70 14.32 4.21 0.43
CA THR A 70 15.79 4.17 0.45
C THR A 70 16.32 3.62 1.77
N ALA A 71 15.76 4.07 2.90
CA ALA A 71 16.19 3.62 4.21
C ALA A 71 15.81 2.15 4.48
N ILE A 72 14.62 1.71 4.05
CA ILE A 72 14.23 0.28 4.13
C ILE A 72 15.15 -0.58 3.26
N ASP A 73 15.48 -0.14 2.05
CA ASP A 73 16.37 -0.87 1.15
C ASP A 73 17.78 -1.02 1.73
N ALA A 74 18.32 0.05 2.33
CA ALA A 74 19.60 -0.02 3.06
C ALA A 74 19.53 -1.02 4.23
N THR A 75 18.40 -1.02 4.96
CA THR A 75 18.17 -1.91 6.09
C THR A 75 18.13 -3.38 5.65
N LEU A 76 17.43 -3.70 4.55
CA LEU A 76 17.38 -5.04 3.96
C LEU A 76 18.72 -5.47 3.37
N ALA A 77 19.43 -4.56 2.71
CA ALA A 77 20.75 -4.84 2.15
C ALA A 77 21.76 -5.24 3.24
N ALA A 78 21.76 -4.51 4.36
CA ALA A 78 22.57 -4.85 5.53
C ALA A 78 22.16 -6.19 6.14
N ALA A 79 20.85 -6.44 6.25
CA ALA A 79 20.33 -7.67 6.84
C ALA A 79 20.65 -8.91 5.99
N LYS A 80 20.80 -8.75 4.67
CA LYS A 80 21.18 -9.82 3.73
C LYS A 80 22.68 -10.08 3.64
N GLY A 81 23.53 -9.19 4.14
CA GLY A 81 24.99 -9.32 4.01
C GLY A 81 25.50 -9.14 2.57
N GLN A 82 25.01 -8.11 1.86
CA GLN A 82 25.46 -7.85 0.48
C GLN A 82 26.97 -7.64 0.37
N GLY A 83 27.58 -8.14 -0.72
CA GLY A 83 29.01 -7.98 -1.00
C GLY A 83 29.94 -8.87 -0.16
N GLY A 84 29.42 -9.99 0.37
CA GLY A 84 30.21 -10.92 1.20
C GLY A 84 30.37 -10.46 2.66
N ALA A 85 29.69 -9.38 3.05
CA ALA A 85 29.63 -8.95 4.44
C ALA A 85 28.72 -9.88 5.26
N ALA A 86 29.00 -10.01 6.55
CA ALA A 86 28.09 -10.73 7.46
C ALA A 86 26.74 -9.98 7.59
N PRO A 87 25.62 -10.71 7.73
CA PRO A 87 24.31 -10.14 8.07
C PRO A 87 24.40 -9.24 9.31
N ARG A 88 23.79 -8.05 9.23
CA ARG A 88 23.77 -7.10 10.35
C ARG A 88 22.55 -6.19 10.33
N VAL A 89 22.30 -5.54 11.46
CA VAL A 89 21.28 -4.49 11.58
C VAL A 89 21.88 -3.14 11.18
N ASP A 90 21.21 -2.38 10.30
CA ASP A 90 21.57 -0.98 10.01
C ASP A 90 20.81 -0.03 10.93
N TYR A 91 21.32 0.16 12.14
CA TYR A 91 20.72 1.07 13.12
C TYR A 91 20.64 2.52 12.63
N ALA A 92 21.58 2.95 11.77
CA ALA A 92 21.54 4.31 11.22
C ALA A 92 20.38 4.48 10.24
N ALA A 93 20.07 3.46 9.43
CA ALA A 93 18.89 3.48 8.58
C ALA A 93 17.58 3.47 9.38
N ILE A 94 17.51 2.70 10.48
CA ILE A 94 16.33 2.70 11.36
C ILE A 94 16.15 4.06 12.06
N GLU A 95 17.24 4.69 12.51
CA GLU A 95 17.21 6.05 13.07
C GLU A 95 16.69 7.07 12.04
N ARG A 96 17.13 6.96 10.77
CA ARG A 96 16.60 7.79 9.68
C ARG A 96 15.11 7.55 9.49
N LEU A 97 14.65 6.30 9.46
CA LEU A 97 13.23 5.96 9.34
C LEU A 97 12.40 6.59 10.48
N ARG A 98 12.87 6.47 11.73
CA ARG A 98 12.21 7.08 12.89
C ARG A 98 12.13 8.60 12.80
N ALA A 99 13.16 9.24 12.23
CA ALA A 99 13.22 10.69 12.10
C ALA A 99 12.29 11.26 11.00
N LEU A 100 11.79 10.42 10.09
CA LEU A 100 10.91 10.85 9.01
C LEU A 100 9.55 11.27 9.58
N LYS A 101 9.20 12.54 9.35
CA LYS A 101 7.86 13.04 9.65
C LYS A 101 6.86 12.44 8.68
N LYS A 102 5.71 12.05 9.22
CA LYS A 102 4.57 11.62 8.42
C LYS A 102 4.19 12.72 7.42
N PRO A 103 3.96 12.40 6.14
CA PRO A 103 3.80 13.41 5.09
C PRO A 103 2.51 14.21 5.19
N PHE A 104 1.49 13.66 5.86
CA PHE A 104 0.20 14.32 6.07
C PHE A 104 -0.58 13.67 7.22
N ASP A 105 -1.61 14.38 7.68
CA ASP A 105 -2.57 13.90 8.67
C ASP A 105 -3.97 13.67 8.05
N ALA A 106 -4.93 13.32 8.91
CA ALA A 106 -6.32 13.09 8.49
C ALA A 106 -6.99 14.36 7.94
N GLY A 107 -6.61 15.54 8.44
CA GLY A 107 -7.17 16.83 8.05
C GLY A 107 -6.95 17.17 6.58
N GLN A 108 -5.91 16.59 5.98
CA GLN A 108 -5.60 16.78 4.56
C GLN A 108 -6.65 16.18 3.61
N PHE A 109 -7.40 15.18 4.09
CA PHE A 109 -8.45 14.49 3.32
C PHE A 109 -9.84 14.63 3.97
N ALA A 110 -9.91 14.88 5.27
CA ALA A 110 -11.18 15.03 5.97
C ALA A 110 -11.93 16.27 5.47
N ARG A 111 -13.27 16.15 5.37
CA ARG A 111 -14.19 17.25 5.02
C ARG A 111 -13.93 17.88 3.64
N LYS A 112 -13.19 17.19 2.77
CA LYS A 112 -12.98 17.56 1.37
C LYS A 112 -14.14 17.07 0.50
N ARG A 113 -14.37 17.78 -0.62
CA ARG A 113 -15.36 17.37 -1.63
C ARG A 113 -14.71 16.47 -2.67
N TYR A 114 -15.28 15.28 -2.83
CA TYR A 114 -14.78 14.25 -3.75
C TYR A 114 -15.56 14.15 -5.07
N LEU A 115 -16.59 14.97 -5.25
CA LEU A 115 -17.52 14.92 -6.38
C LEU A 115 -16.85 15.14 -7.75
N ALA A 116 -15.66 15.75 -7.77
CA ALA A 116 -14.89 15.98 -8.99
C ALA A 116 -13.99 14.80 -9.38
N PHE A 117 -13.95 13.73 -8.58
CA PHE A 117 -13.09 12.58 -8.81
C PHE A 117 -13.85 11.36 -9.34
N GLU A 118 -13.14 10.51 -10.08
CA GLU A 118 -13.60 9.16 -10.40
C GLU A 118 -13.65 8.32 -9.12
N GLY A 119 -14.63 7.41 -9.00
CA GLY A 119 -14.80 6.56 -7.81
C GLY A 119 -13.54 5.76 -7.44
N THR A 120 -12.85 5.22 -8.44
CA THR A 120 -11.56 4.52 -8.25
C THR A 120 -10.46 5.41 -7.68
N THR A 121 -10.44 6.70 -8.02
CA THR A 121 -9.49 7.67 -7.47
C THR A 121 -9.78 7.94 -5.99
N VAL A 122 -11.06 7.95 -5.60
CA VAL A 122 -11.48 8.09 -4.20
C VAL A 122 -11.09 6.85 -3.38
N ASP A 123 -11.29 5.65 -3.93
CA ASP A 123 -10.89 4.40 -3.27
C ASP A 123 -9.36 4.33 -3.07
N ASP A 124 -8.58 4.66 -4.11
CA ASP A 124 -7.12 4.74 -4.05
C ASP A 124 -6.66 5.78 -3.00
N LEU A 125 -7.40 6.89 -2.83
CA LEU A 125 -7.10 7.93 -1.84
C LEU A 125 -7.19 7.42 -0.42
N PHE A 126 -8.27 6.69 -0.10
CA PHE A 126 -8.45 6.10 1.22
C PHE A 126 -7.45 4.97 1.46
N ALA A 127 -7.18 4.14 0.45
CA ALA A 127 -6.15 3.10 0.54
C ALA A 127 -4.77 3.71 0.81
N TYR A 128 -4.40 4.77 0.09
CA TYR A 128 -3.15 5.49 0.27
C TYR A 128 -3.02 6.06 1.68
N TYR A 129 -4.05 6.76 2.16
CA TYR A 129 -4.09 7.30 3.52
C TYR A 129 -3.92 6.19 4.57
N ASN A 130 -4.66 5.08 4.46
CA ASN A 130 -4.59 3.97 5.40
C ASN A 130 -3.21 3.31 5.40
N ASN A 131 -2.62 3.10 4.22
CA ASN A 131 -1.29 2.53 4.12
C ASN A 131 -0.23 3.44 4.76
N ILE A 132 -0.33 4.76 4.58
CA ILE A 132 0.59 5.72 5.21
C ILE A 132 0.49 5.67 6.73
N ASN A 133 -0.71 5.56 7.30
CA ASN A 133 -0.87 5.34 8.74
C ASN A 133 -0.19 4.03 9.18
N LEU A 134 -0.50 2.92 8.50
CA LEU A 134 0.03 1.61 8.85
C LEU A 134 1.56 1.55 8.75
N MET A 135 2.15 2.21 7.74
CA MET A 135 3.60 2.29 7.58
C MET A 135 4.25 3.02 8.75
N TRP A 136 3.73 4.19 9.14
CA TRP A 136 4.31 4.94 10.26
C TRP A 136 4.18 4.18 11.59
N ASP A 137 3.04 3.53 11.85
CA ASP A 137 2.90 2.66 13.02
C ASP A 137 3.90 1.49 13.01
N LYS A 138 4.14 0.89 11.85
CA LYS A 138 5.14 -0.18 11.69
C LYS A 138 6.56 0.35 11.89
N ILE A 139 6.90 1.53 11.39
CA ILE A 139 8.20 2.18 11.58
C ILE A 139 8.44 2.46 13.08
N GLU A 140 7.46 3.03 13.78
CA GLU A 140 7.57 3.31 15.22
C GLU A 140 7.77 2.02 16.03
N ARG A 141 6.99 0.98 15.73
CA ARG A 141 7.15 -0.34 16.38
C ARG A 141 8.51 -0.96 16.10
N LEU A 142 8.98 -0.92 14.85
CA LEU A 142 10.30 -1.42 14.46
C LEU A 142 11.38 -0.68 15.23
N ALA A 143 11.33 0.66 15.27
CA ALA A 143 12.29 1.49 15.98
C ALA A 143 12.30 1.18 17.50
N ALA A 144 11.14 1.04 18.13
CA ALA A 144 11.02 0.71 19.54
C ALA A 144 11.60 -0.67 19.89
N ARG A 145 11.49 -1.64 18.96
CA ARG A 145 12.01 -3.00 19.12
C ARG A 145 13.49 -3.16 18.81
N THR A 146 14.11 -2.16 18.19
CA THR A 146 15.48 -2.27 17.65
C THR A 146 16.46 -1.29 18.28
N LEU A 147 16.05 -0.06 18.58
CA LEU A 147 17.00 1.03 18.87
C LEU A 147 17.49 1.10 20.31
N SER A 148 16.82 0.47 21.28
CA SER A 148 17.29 0.47 22.67
C SER A 148 18.56 -0.37 22.83
N GLU A 149 19.47 0.02 23.73
CA GLU A 149 20.77 -0.64 23.89
C GLU A 149 20.65 -2.16 24.12
N GLN A 150 19.69 -2.57 24.97
CA GLN A 150 19.41 -3.98 25.23
C GLN A 150 18.97 -4.72 23.96
N ARG A 151 18.12 -4.10 23.13
CA ARG A 151 17.63 -4.70 21.88
C ARG A 151 18.72 -4.76 20.83
N ARG A 152 19.56 -3.73 20.71
CA ARG A 152 20.72 -3.73 19.82
C ARG A 152 21.65 -4.92 20.13
N LYS A 153 22.02 -5.10 21.40
CA LYS A 153 22.87 -6.23 21.82
C LYS A 153 22.25 -7.59 21.49
N ALA A 154 20.95 -7.76 21.74
CA ALA A 154 20.24 -9.01 21.45
C ALA A 154 20.18 -9.29 19.93
N LEU A 155 19.87 -8.26 19.14
CA LEU A 155 19.80 -8.37 17.68
C LEU A 155 21.18 -8.61 17.07
N ASP A 156 22.23 -7.94 17.54
CA ASP A 156 23.60 -8.13 17.04
C ASP A 156 24.11 -9.53 17.38
N ALA A 157 23.86 -10.02 18.60
CA ALA A 157 24.18 -11.39 18.97
C ALA A 157 23.43 -12.40 18.09
N SER A 158 22.12 -12.16 17.87
CA SER A 158 21.30 -12.98 16.99
C SER A 158 21.76 -12.94 15.54
N ALA A 159 22.23 -11.79 15.05
CA ALA A 159 22.76 -11.60 13.70
C ALA A 159 24.12 -12.29 13.51
N ALA A 160 24.99 -12.25 14.52
CA ALA A 160 26.28 -12.95 14.50
C ALA A 160 26.13 -14.48 14.46
N THR A 161 25.08 -15.01 15.09
CA THR A 161 24.70 -16.43 15.01
C THR A 161 23.81 -16.75 13.81
N ALA A 162 23.33 -15.72 13.10
CA ALA A 162 22.58 -15.92 11.89
C ALA A 162 23.55 -16.41 10.81
N GLU A 163 23.68 -17.74 10.68
CA GLU A 163 24.18 -18.33 9.46
C GLU A 163 23.39 -17.72 8.31
N VAL A 164 24.09 -17.19 7.31
CA VAL A 164 23.55 -16.37 6.21
C VAL A 164 22.13 -16.81 5.87
N VAL A 165 21.14 -16.04 6.37
CA VAL A 165 19.70 -16.25 6.15
C VAL A 165 19.37 -16.17 4.65
N ALA A 166 20.33 -15.75 3.82
CA ALA A 166 20.28 -15.79 2.37
C ALA A 166 20.63 -17.16 1.75
N THR A 167 20.93 -18.22 2.52
CA THR A 167 21.06 -19.56 1.94
C THR A 167 19.66 -20.06 1.60
N PRO A 168 19.27 -20.14 0.31
CA PRO A 168 17.92 -20.52 -0.04
C PRO A 168 17.63 -21.91 0.52
N THR A 169 16.42 -22.13 1.03
CA THR A 169 16.01 -23.44 1.53
C THR A 169 15.06 -24.09 0.53
N GLY A 170 15.03 -25.41 0.56
CA GLY A 170 14.17 -26.19 -0.32
C GLY A 170 13.55 -27.37 0.39
N CYS A 171 12.58 -27.94 -0.28
CA CYS A 171 11.88 -29.14 0.11
C CYS A 171 12.18 -30.23 -0.92
N VAL A 172 12.81 -31.33 -0.50
CA VAL A 172 12.94 -32.53 -1.32
C VAL A 172 11.79 -33.47 -0.95
N PRO A 173 10.86 -33.76 -1.87
CA PRO A 173 9.77 -34.68 -1.59
C PRO A 173 10.31 -36.12 -1.57
N THR A 174 9.91 -36.89 -0.57
CA THR A 174 10.24 -38.30 -0.42
C THR A 174 8.99 -39.08 -0.08
N THR A 175 8.79 -40.23 -0.71
CA THR A 175 7.69 -41.12 -0.36
C THR A 175 8.14 -42.05 0.76
N VAL A 176 7.52 -41.93 1.93
CA VAL A 176 7.77 -42.79 3.10
C VAL A 176 6.45 -43.43 3.49
N GLU A 177 6.39 -44.77 3.50
CA GLU A 177 5.18 -45.53 3.87
C GLU A 177 3.91 -45.11 3.10
N GLY A 178 4.05 -44.81 1.81
CA GLY A 178 2.94 -44.38 0.95
C GLY A 178 2.46 -42.94 1.20
N ARG A 179 3.16 -42.17 2.05
CA ARG A 179 2.91 -40.74 2.28
C ARG A 179 4.04 -39.90 1.68
N THR A 180 3.68 -38.82 0.99
CA THR A 180 4.66 -37.84 0.53
C THR A 180 5.07 -36.96 1.70
N MET A 181 6.34 -37.06 2.09
CA MET A 181 6.98 -36.22 3.10
C MET A 181 7.91 -35.23 2.43
N CYS A 182 8.16 -34.11 3.09
CA CYS A 182 9.05 -33.06 2.63
C CYS A 182 10.28 -33.00 3.53
N GLY A 183 11.45 -33.33 2.99
CA GLY A 183 12.72 -33.13 3.67
C GLY A 183 13.24 -31.72 3.46
N LEU A 184 13.43 -30.95 4.54
CA LEU A 184 14.07 -29.64 4.48
C LEU A 184 15.53 -29.79 4.07
N VAL A 185 15.97 -28.99 3.10
CA VAL A 185 17.35 -28.92 2.64
C VAL A 185 17.81 -27.47 2.48
N PHE A 186 19.12 -27.27 2.50
CA PHE A 186 19.73 -25.99 2.14
C PHE A 186 20.24 -26.06 0.70
N LEU A 187 20.05 -24.99 -0.05
CA LEU A 187 20.35 -24.89 -1.47
C LEU A 187 21.62 -24.06 -1.69
N ALA A 188 22.41 -24.46 -2.67
CA ALA A 188 23.48 -23.67 -3.23
C ALA A 188 23.33 -23.64 -4.76
N PRO A 189 23.65 -22.51 -5.41
CA PRO A 189 23.65 -22.44 -6.86
C PRO A 189 24.65 -23.44 -7.44
N LYS A 190 24.30 -24.08 -8.55
CA LYS A 190 25.22 -24.89 -9.34
C LYS A 190 25.79 -24.01 -10.47
N GLU A 191 27.11 -23.86 -10.51
CA GLU A 191 27.76 -23.08 -11.59
C GLU A 191 27.39 -23.67 -12.97
N GLY A 192 26.93 -22.80 -13.87
CA GLY A 192 26.57 -23.17 -15.24
C GLY A 192 25.21 -23.85 -15.42
N SER A 193 24.32 -23.84 -14.41
CA SER A 193 22.96 -24.38 -14.55
C SER A 193 21.91 -23.50 -13.87
N GLU A 194 20.85 -23.17 -14.60
CA GLU A 194 19.67 -22.43 -14.06
C GLU A 194 18.53 -23.37 -13.61
N ASP A 195 18.62 -24.65 -13.96
CA ASP A 195 17.56 -25.64 -13.72
C ASP A 195 17.91 -26.63 -12.59
N ALA A 196 19.15 -26.58 -12.08
CA ALA A 196 19.65 -27.48 -11.05
C ALA A 196 20.34 -26.71 -9.92
N VAL A 197 20.22 -27.26 -8.71
CA VAL A 197 20.83 -26.73 -7.50
C VAL A 197 21.53 -27.85 -6.73
N LEU A 198 22.52 -27.48 -5.95
CA LEU A 198 23.16 -28.37 -5.01
C LEU A 198 22.40 -28.31 -3.69
N VAL A 199 21.91 -29.45 -3.22
CA VAL A 199 21.22 -29.59 -1.94
C VAL A 199 22.14 -30.20 -0.89
N ARG A 200 22.01 -29.73 0.34
CA ARG A 200 22.69 -30.31 1.51
C ARG A 200 21.70 -30.50 2.66
N SER A 201 21.87 -31.57 3.43
CA SER A 201 21.01 -31.90 4.57
C SER A 201 21.21 -30.99 5.78
N SER A 202 22.39 -30.36 5.89
CA SER A 202 22.69 -29.33 6.89
C SER A 202 23.72 -28.34 6.36
N LEU A 203 23.78 -27.15 6.95
CA LEU A 203 24.74 -26.11 6.58
C LEU A 203 26.21 -26.53 6.83
N ARG A 204 26.42 -27.46 7.77
CA ARG A 204 27.75 -28.02 8.11
C ARG A 204 28.15 -29.24 7.27
N SER A 205 27.22 -29.79 6.50
CA SER A 205 27.52 -30.92 5.62
C SER A 205 28.39 -30.46 4.45
N SER A 206 29.53 -31.12 4.24
CA SER A 206 30.33 -31.00 3.03
C SER A 206 29.77 -31.83 1.86
N GLN A 207 28.85 -32.75 2.14
CA GLN A 207 28.20 -33.56 1.12
C GLN A 207 27.05 -32.78 0.48
N THR A 208 27.13 -32.64 -0.84
CA THR A 208 26.10 -32.02 -1.68
C THR A 208 25.56 -33.02 -2.68
N VAL A 209 24.26 -32.97 -2.94
CA VAL A 209 23.58 -33.76 -3.97
C VAL A 209 22.94 -32.81 -4.96
N GLU A 210 23.05 -33.08 -6.25
CA GLU A 210 22.37 -32.28 -7.26
C GLU A 210 20.88 -32.63 -7.34
N LYS A 211 20.03 -31.60 -7.45
CA LYS A 211 18.57 -31.74 -7.63
C LYS A 211 18.07 -30.75 -8.67
N LYS A 212 17.00 -31.14 -9.37
CA LYS A 212 16.30 -30.29 -10.34
C LYS A 212 15.30 -29.39 -9.63
N ILE A 213 15.21 -28.12 -10.03
CA ILE A 213 14.19 -27.22 -9.49
C ILE A 213 12.83 -27.64 -10.05
N PHE A 214 11.86 -27.89 -9.16
CA PHE A 214 10.49 -28.18 -9.58
C PHE A 214 9.83 -26.92 -10.15
N ARG A 215 9.25 -27.04 -11.35
CA ARG A 215 8.45 -25.98 -12.00
C ARG A 215 7.03 -26.44 -12.23
N GLU A 216 6.09 -25.49 -12.21
CA GLU A 216 4.69 -25.74 -12.50
C GLU A 216 4.52 -26.41 -13.88
N GLY A 217 3.72 -27.48 -13.94
CA GLY A 217 3.57 -28.33 -15.14
C GLY A 217 4.55 -29.51 -15.25
N THR A 218 5.53 -29.62 -14.33
CA THR A 218 6.42 -30.80 -14.25
C THR A 218 5.74 -31.92 -13.47
N SER A 219 5.74 -33.15 -13.99
CA SER A 219 5.30 -34.32 -13.22
C SER A 219 6.43 -34.80 -12.30
N LEU A 220 6.11 -35.05 -11.02
CA LEU A 220 7.05 -35.62 -10.05
C LEU A 220 7.48 -37.06 -10.41
N GLY A 221 6.71 -37.76 -11.27
CA GLY A 221 7.02 -39.10 -11.75
C GLY A 221 7.28 -40.11 -10.62
N ASP A 222 8.08 -41.14 -10.93
CA ASP A 222 8.45 -42.22 -9.99
C ASP A 222 9.63 -41.85 -9.08
N ALA A 223 10.33 -40.74 -9.37
CA ALA A 223 11.51 -40.27 -8.65
C ALA A 223 11.31 -38.84 -8.09
N PRO A 224 10.35 -38.63 -7.17
CA PRO A 224 10.08 -37.31 -6.60
C PRO A 224 11.32 -36.72 -5.92
N SER A 225 12.16 -37.57 -5.33
CA SER A 225 13.37 -37.16 -4.63
C SER A 225 14.44 -36.51 -5.53
N ASP A 226 14.33 -36.55 -6.86
CA ASP A 226 15.22 -35.84 -7.79
C ASP A 226 14.92 -34.35 -7.91
N TYR A 227 13.75 -33.94 -7.42
CA TYR A 227 13.29 -32.56 -7.46
C TYR A 227 13.48 -31.85 -6.13
N VAL A 228 13.53 -30.53 -6.19
CA VAL A 228 13.45 -29.66 -5.03
C VAL A 228 12.47 -28.52 -5.28
N PHE A 229 11.57 -28.30 -4.34
CA PHE A 229 10.72 -27.12 -4.31
C PHE A 229 11.48 -26.03 -3.56
N ILE A 230 11.66 -24.87 -4.18
CA ILE A 230 12.25 -23.73 -3.49
C ILE A 230 11.22 -23.22 -2.48
N VAL A 231 11.62 -23.17 -1.21
CA VAL A 231 10.80 -22.62 -0.14
C VAL A 231 11.22 -21.17 0.03
N ASP A 232 10.25 -20.26 0.15
CA ASP A 232 10.54 -18.88 0.50
C ASP A 232 10.88 -18.81 2.00
N PRO A 233 12.16 -18.65 2.37
CA PRO A 233 12.56 -18.66 3.78
C PRO A 233 11.91 -17.51 4.56
N THR A 234 11.53 -16.43 3.87
CA THR A 234 10.86 -15.25 4.44
C THR A 234 9.43 -15.57 4.87
N LYS A 235 8.72 -16.44 4.13
CA LYS A 235 7.33 -16.86 4.43
C LYS A 235 7.23 -18.11 5.31
N SER A 236 8.31 -18.87 5.44
CA SER A 236 8.34 -20.14 6.19
C SER A 236 9.13 -20.08 7.50
N ALA A 237 9.58 -18.89 7.91
CA ALA A 237 10.16 -18.65 9.22
C ALA A 237 9.15 -19.02 10.33
N GLY A 238 9.39 -20.15 11.02
CA GLY A 238 8.52 -20.69 12.08
C GLY A 238 8.00 -22.10 11.85
N VAL A 239 7.89 -22.57 10.59
CA VAL A 239 7.48 -23.95 10.27
C VAL A 239 8.69 -24.91 10.31
N LEU A 240 9.90 -24.39 10.08
CA LEU A 240 11.13 -25.18 9.95
C LEU A 240 11.79 -25.55 11.29
N GLY A 241 11.07 -25.45 12.41
CA GLY A 241 11.54 -25.90 13.74
C GLY A 241 12.69 -25.08 14.36
N GLN A 242 13.33 -24.19 13.60
CA GLN A 242 14.16 -23.12 14.17
C GLN A 242 13.20 -22.07 14.74
N GLY A 243 13.22 -21.89 16.06
CA GLY A 243 12.62 -20.70 16.66
C GLY A 243 13.18 -19.49 15.91
N ALA A 244 12.31 -18.70 15.29
CA ALA A 244 12.75 -17.54 14.50
C ALA A 244 13.62 -16.67 15.41
N SER A 245 14.91 -16.58 15.09
CA SER A 245 15.81 -15.76 15.87
C SER A 245 15.31 -14.31 15.84
N GLU A 246 15.61 -13.52 16.87
CA GLU A 246 15.18 -12.11 16.91
C GLU A 246 15.59 -11.36 15.63
N PHE A 247 16.72 -11.73 15.04
CA PHE A 247 17.18 -11.21 13.75
C PHE A 247 16.31 -11.65 12.56
N ALA A 248 15.83 -12.90 12.53
CA ALA A 248 14.92 -13.37 11.48
C ALA A 248 13.54 -12.70 11.56
N ILE A 249 13.01 -12.50 12.77
CA ILE A 249 11.77 -11.73 12.99
C ILE A 249 11.94 -10.30 12.48
N TYR A 250 13.06 -9.65 12.85
CA TYR A 250 13.42 -8.32 12.38
C TYR A 250 13.48 -8.24 10.84
N VAL A 251 14.12 -9.19 10.16
CA VAL A 251 14.18 -9.25 8.68
C VAL A 251 12.79 -9.38 8.07
N GLY A 252 11.92 -10.22 8.67
CA GLY A 252 10.53 -10.38 8.25
C GLY A 252 9.74 -9.09 8.37
N GLU A 253 9.81 -8.41 9.52
CA GLU A 253 9.11 -7.14 9.74
C GLU A 253 9.51 -6.05 8.72
N ILE A 254 10.79 -5.98 8.35
CA ILE A 254 11.26 -5.03 7.34
C ILE A 254 10.82 -5.42 5.94
N SER A 255 10.82 -6.71 5.63
CA SER A 255 10.35 -7.22 4.32
C SER A 255 8.86 -6.91 4.12
N ASP A 256 8.04 -7.10 5.16
CA ASP A 256 6.63 -6.73 5.16
C ASP A 256 6.45 -5.22 4.98
N LEU A 257 7.25 -4.42 5.68
CA LEU A 257 7.23 -2.97 5.54
C LEU A 257 7.63 -2.52 4.13
N LYS A 258 8.62 -3.17 3.52
CA LYS A 258 9.03 -2.92 2.12
C LYS A 258 7.90 -3.19 1.14
N ALA A 259 7.21 -4.33 1.29
CA ALA A 259 6.07 -4.66 0.44
C ALA A 259 4.97 -3.60 0.53
N LEU A 260 4.65 -3.15 1.75
CA LEU A 260 3.68 -2.08 1.98
C LEU A 260 4.11 -0.76 1.34
N VAL A 261 5.38 -0.38 1.43
CA VAL A 261 5.92 0.83 0.78
C VAL A 261 5.78 0.77 -0.73
N VAL A 262 6.16 -0.36 -1.35
CA VAL A 262 6.04 -0.55 -2.81
C VAL A 262 4.59 -0.41 -3.25
N GLN A 263 3.67 -1.12 -2.60
CA GLN A 263 2.24 -1.02 -2.88
C GLN A 263 1.73 0.42 -2.73
N THR A 264 2.21 1.14 -1.72
CA THR A 264 1.77 2.52 -1.45
C THR A 264 2.28 3.50 -2.50
N MET A 265 3.50 3.32 -3.00
CA MET A 265 4.05 4.12 -4.09
C MET A 265 3.36 3.85 -5.44
N GLU A 266 2.92 2.62 -5.68
CA GLU A 266 2.08 2.31 -6.84
C GLU A 266 0.73 3.03 -6.78
N ILE A 267 0.08 3.03 -5.61
CA ILE A 267 -1.16 3.79 -5.38
C ILE A 267 -0.90 5.29 -5.58
N GLN A 268 0.21 5.83 -5.03
CA GLN A 268 0.59 7.22 -5.23
C GLN A 268 0.72 7.58 -6.71
N GLY A 269 1.37 6.74 -7.51
CA GLY A 269 1.50 6.95 -8.96
C GLY A 269 0.14 7.02 -9.66
N ARG A 270 -0.81 6.14 -9.30
CA ARG A 270 -2.19 6.19 -9.83
C ARG A 270 -2.93 7.44 -9.39
N LEU A 271 -2.79 7.85 -8.13
CA LEU A 271 -3.38 9.07 -7.60
C LEU A 271 -2.83 10.32 -8.29
N GLU A 272 -1.52 10.42 -8.51
CA GLU A 272 -0.92 11.54 -9.23
C GLU A 272 -1.48 11.66 -10.66
N GLN A 273 -1.76 10.53 -11.31
CA GLN A 273 -2.39 10.51 -12.64
C GLN A 273 -3.88 10.91 -12.57
N GLY A 274 -4.66 10.29 -11.69
CA GLY A 274 -6.10 10.54 -11.54
C GLY A 274 -6.40 11.96 -11.07
N LEU A 275 -5.78 12.39 -9.99
CA LEU A 275 -5.91 13.74 -9.44
C LEU A 275 -5.32 14.80 -10.37
N GLY A 276 -4.22 14.50 -11.07
CA GLY A 276 -3.59 15.41 -12.02
C GLY A 276 -4.48 15.73 -13.24
N LYS A 277 -5.41 14.85 -13.62
CA LYS A 277 -6.43 15.17 -14.64
C LYS A 277 -7.41 16.23 -14.13
N VAL A 278 -7.87 16.08 -12.90
CA VAL A 278 -8.85 17.00 -12.27
C VAL A 278 -8.20 18.33 -11.88
N ALA A 279 -6.98 18.32 -11.37
CA ALA A 279 -6.24 19.51 -10.96
C ALA A 279 -5.92 20.47 -12.13
N ARG A 280 -5.89 19.97 -13.37
CA ARG A 280 -5.70 20.77 -14.59
C ARG A 280 -6.98 21.46 -15.08
N LEU A 281 -8.13 21.18 -14.47
CA LEU A 281 -9.37 21.87 -14.79
C LEU A 281 -9.36 23.29 -14.20
N ASN A 282 -9.91 24.21 -14.98
CA ASN A 282 -10.14 25.59 -14.57
C ASN A 282 -11.47 25.69 -13.82
N GLU A 283 -11.53 26.63 -12.87
CA GLU A 283 -12.81 27.01 -12.25
C GLU A 283 -13.78 27.52 -13.32
N LEU A 284 -15.06 27.15 -13.19
CA LEU A 284 -16.17 27.51 -14.09
C LEU A 284 -16.77 28.87 -13.75
#